data_AF-A0A076MZU8-F1
#
_entry.id   AF-A0A076MZU8-F1
#
_cell.length_a   1.000
_cell.length_b   1.000
_cell.length_c   1.000
_cell.angle_alpha   90.00
_cell.angle_beta   90.00
_cell.angle_gamma   90.00
#
_symmetry.space_group_name_H-M   'P 1'
#
loop_
_entity.id
_entity.type
_entity.pdbx_description
1 polymer ?
#
loop_
_entity_poly.entity_id
_entity_poly.type
_entity_poly.pdbx_seq_one_letter_code
_entity_poly.pdbx_strand_id
1 'polypeptide(L)'
;MAYYVVCVELLVLGGKPYYSIPLLVLLMAAGAEPTVRWLACGRRAARRALACALVVLGAAMSLVVALPVLPPGGLNPVLAMNKEEGEQVGWPEFTATVAGVWQQTPEPQRATAVILTRNYGQAGAIERYGPDLGLPQPYSGHMSFADWGPPPDSHTGPVVLVGATTMAGVHDCRVAAEHDNGLGLDNDEQGTVVTVCGVLTRPWSELWPQLRHFY
;
A
#
# COMPACT_ATOMS: atom_id res chain seq x y z
N MET A 1 18.17 17.89 18.86
CA MET A 1 18.53 16.57 19.43
C MET A 1 17.38 15.58 19.33
N ALA A 2 16.17 15.90 19.81
CA ALA A 2 15.00 15.01 19.71
C ALA A 2 14.70 14.49 18.29
N TYR A 3 14.81 15.34 17.26
CA TYR A 3 14.61 14.92 15.86
C TYR A 3 15.54 13.77 15.44
N TYR A 4 16.84 13.90 15.68
CA TYR A 4 17.80 12.86 15.32
C TYR A 4 17.59 11.57 16.12
N VAL A 5 17.21 11.69 17.39
CA VAL A 5 16.85 10.53 18.22
C VAL A 5 15.69 9.76 17.59
N VAL A 6 14.59 10.46 17.24
CA VAL A 6 13.44 9.84 16.59
C VAL A 6 13.81 9.25 15.22
N CYS A 7 14.63 9.92 14.41
CA CYS A 7 15.09 9.34 13.15
C CYS A 7 15.87 8.04 13.34
N VAL A 8 16.74 7.98 14.35
CA VAL A 8 17.51 6.76 14.68
C VAL A 8 16.57 5.66 15.20
N GLU A 9 15.63 5.99 16.08
CA GLU A 9 14.62 5.04 16.58
C GLU A 9 13.79 4.45 15.43
N LEU A 10 13.30 5.30 14.51
CA LEU A 10 12.55 4.83 13.34
C LEU A 10 13.39 3.92 12.44
N LEU A 11 14.66 4.24 12.22
CA LEU A 11 15.54 3.42 11.41
C LEU A 11 15.83 2.05 12.05
N VAL A 12 16.04 2.02 13.38
CA VAL A 12 16.31 0.77 14.12
C VAL A 12 15.06 -0.11 14.24
N LEU A 13 13.89 0.50 14.46
CA LEU A 13 12.62 -0.21 14.67
C LEU A 13 11.86 -0.54 13.38
N GLY A 14 12.34 -0.07 12.21
CA GLY A 14 11.58 -0.19 10.96
C GLY A 14 10.30 0.67 10.94
N GLY A 15 10.33 1.79 11.66
CA GLY A 15 9.24 2.75 11.71
C GLY A 15 9.13 3.55 10.41
N LYS A 16 7.92 3.97 10.07
CA LYS A 16 7.69 4.76 8.86
C LYS A 16 8.32 6.15 8.99
N PRO A 17 9.10 6.61 8.00
CA PRO A 17 9.92 7.83 8.13
C PRO A 17 9.09 9.10 8.39
N TYR A 18 7.83 9.11 7.91
CA TYR A 18 6.92 10.24 8.11
C TYR A 18 6.52 10.47 9.57
N TYR A 19 6.74 9.52 10.48
CA TYR A 19 6.54 9.75 11.92
C TYR A 19 7.48 10.81 12.50
N SER A 20 8.56 11.17 11.79
CA SER A 20 9.45 12.27 12.17
C SER A 20 8.92 13.67 11.79
N ILE A 21 7.93 13.76 10.89
CA ILE A 21 7.43 15.03 10.32
C ILE A 21 6.93 16.01 11.39
N PRO A 22 6.17 15.62 12.43
CA PRO A 22 5.71 16.57 13.45
C PRO A 22 6.84 17.34 14.14
N LEU A 23 8.03 16.74 14.29
CA LEU A 23 9.19 17.43 14.86
C LEU A 23 9.78 18.47 13.91
N LEU A 24 9.67 18.26 12.59
CA LEU A 24 10.10 19.24 11.58
C LEU A 24 9.26 20.53 11.67
N VAL A 25 7.96 20.42 12.00
CA VAL A 25 7.09 21.60 12.20
C VAL A 25 7.61 22.48 13.34
N LEU A 26 8.03 21.88 14.45
CA LEU A 26 8.59 22.61 15.59
C LEU A 26 9.95 23.25 15.25
N LEU A 27 10.80 22.53 14.52
CA LEU A 27 12.09 23.06 14.06
C LEU A 27 11.91 24.22 13.07
N MET A 28 10.90 24.14 12.19
CA MET A 28 10.56 25.21 11.26
C MET A 28 10.12 26.47 12.01
N ALA A 29 9.29 26.33 13.04
CA ALA A 29 8.91 27.45 13.91
C ALA A 29 10.12 28.07 14.63
N ALA A 30 11.01 27.24 15.18
CA ALA A 30 12.23 27.70 15.85
C ALA A 30 13.19 28.44 14.90
N GLY A 31 13.25 28.03 13.62
CA GLY A 31 14.08 28.66 12.59
C GLY A 31 13.50 29.95 12.01
N ALA A 32 12.23 30.28 12.26
CA ALA A 32 11.55 31.39 11.61
C ALA A 32 12.16 32.76 11.96
N GLU A 33 12.30 33.09 13.24
CA GLU A 33 12.83 34.39 13.68
C GLU A 33 14.29 34.65 13.24
N PRO A 34 15.23 33.69 13.42
CA PRO A 34 16.59 33.84 12.90
C PRO A 34 16.63 34.03 11.38
N THR A 35 15.77 33.33 10.63
CA THR A 35 15.68 33.44 9.17
C THR A 35 15.19 34.82 8.75
N VAL A 36 14.14 35.34 9.41
CA VAL A 36 13.63 36.70 9.17
C VAL A 36 14.71 37.75 9.42
N ARG A 37 15.46 37.63 10.53
CA ARG A 37 16.60 38.51 10.82
C ARG A 37 17.71 38.41 9.77
N TRP A 38 18.07 37.21 9.34
CA TRP A 38 19.06 37.00 8.28
C TRP A 38 18.64 37.64 6.96
N LEU A 39 17.36 37.54 6.58
CA LEU A 39 16.79 38.18 5.40
C LEU A 39 16.81 39.72 5.46
N ALA A 40 16.79 40.29 6.67
CA ALA A 40 16.82 41.73 6.91
C ALA A 40 18.24 42.33 6.99
N CYS A 41 19.30 41.51 6.98
CA CYS A 41 20.68 41.96 7.13
C CYS A 41 21.49 41.96 5.82
N GLY A 42 22.38 42.94 5.63
CA GLY A 42 23.35 42.98 4.53
C GLY A 42 22.72 43.02 3.12
N ARG A 43 23.13 42.10 2.22
CA ARG A 43 22.67 41.98 0.83
C ARG A 43 21.22 41.46 0.73
N ARG A 44 20.25 42.23 1.23
CA ARG A 44 18.82 41.87 1.37
C ARG A 44 18.20 41.32 0.08
N ALA A 45 18.40 41.99 -1.06
CA ALA A 45 17.83 41.56 -2.33
C ALA A 45 18.31 40.16 -2.74
N ALA A 46 19.61 39.90 -2.64
CA ALA A 46 20.20 38.59 -2.97
C ALA A 46 19.72 37.49 -2.01
N ARG A 47 19.63 37.77 -0.71
CA ARG A 47 19.16 36.80 0.30
C ARG A 47 17.68 36.46 0.11
N ARG A 48 16.84 37.46 -0.19
CA ARG A 48 15.42 37.25 -0.51
C ARG A 48 15.25 36.46 -1.82
N ALA A 49 16.03 36.78 -2.85
CA ALA A 49 16.01 36.01 -4.10
C ALA A 49 16.38 34.55 -3.86
N LEU A 50 17.42 34.27 -3.07
CA LEU A 50 17.80 32.92 -2.68
C LEU A 50 16.69 32.20 -1.89
N ALA A 51 16.10 32.86 -0.89
CA ALA A 51 15.01 32.26 -0.11
C ALA A 51 13.78 31.97 -0.98
N CYS A 52 13.38 32.90 -1.86
CA CYS A 52 12.31 32.66 -2.82
C CYS A 52 12.64 31.49 -3.74
N ALA A 53 13.87 31.41 -4.25
CA ALA A 53 14.30 30.29 -5.10
C ALA A 53 14.20 28.95 -4.36
N LEU A 54 14.64 28.88 -3.10
CA LEU A 54 14.54 27.67 -2.27
C LEU A 54 13.09 27.28 -1.98
N VAL A 55 12.22 28.25 -1.70
CA VAL A 55 10.78 28.01 -1.49
C VAL A 55 10.13 27.49 -2.77
N VAL A 56 10.40 28.13 -3.92
CA VAL A 56 9.86 27.70 -5.22
C VAL A 56 10.35 26.30 -5.56
N LEU A 57 11.64 26.01 -5.36
CA LEU A 57 12.20 24.69 -5.59
C LEU A 57 11.56 23.63 -4.69
N GLY A 58 11.44 23.91 -3.39
CA GLY A 58 10.82 22.99 -2.43
C GLY A 58 9.33 22.74 -2.74
N ALA A 59 8.60 23.79 -3.11
CA ALA A 59 7.20 23.68 -3.53
C ALA A 59 7.06 22.87 -4.83
N ALA A 60 7.92 23.09 -5.81
CA ALA A 60 7.94 22.33 -7.06
C ALA A 60 8.24 20.85 -6.83
N MET A 61 9.23 20.54 -5.98
CA MET A 61 9.52 19.15 -5.58
C MET A 61 8.34 18.51 -4.86
N SER A 62 7.73 19.22 -3.91
CA SER A 62 6.57 18.71 -3.15
C SER A 62 5.36 18.46 -4.05
N LEU A 63 5.12 19.34 -5.03
CA LEU A 63 4.06 19.19 -6.03
C LEU A 63 4.24 17.91 -6.86
N VAL A 64 5.47 17.58 -7.23
CA VAL A 64 5.75 16.39 -8.06
C VAL A 64 5.75 15.10 -7.23
N VAL A 65 6.16 15.15 -5.97
CA VAL A 65 6.35 13.95 -5.12
C VAL A 65 5.09 13.59 -4.32
N ALA A 66 4.21 14.55 -4.03
CA ALA A 66 3.07 14.35 -3.14
C ALA A 66 1.70 14.60 -3.79
N LEU A 67 1.66 15.04 -5.05
CA LEU A 67 0.42 15.21 -5.78
C LEU A 67 0.46 14.44 -7.09
N PRO A 68 -0.68 13.88 -7.53
CA PRO A 68 -0.77 13.04 -8.74
C PRO A 68 -0.79 13.90 -10.01
N VAL A 69 0.27 14.69 -10.22
CA VAL A 69 0.42 15.58 -11.38
C VAL A 69 1.13 14.91 -12.55
N LEU A 70 1.77 13.76 -12.31
CA LEU A 70 2.46 12.99 -13.33
C LEU A 70 1.55 11.90 -13.91
N PRO A 71 1.64 11.63 -15.23
CA PRO A 71 1.01 10.45 -15.80
C PRO A 71 1.73 9.16 -15.35
N PRO A 72 1.09 7.99 -15.43
CA PRO A 72 1.65 6.71 -14.97
C PRO A 72 3.07 6.41 -15.46
N GLY A 73 3.37 6.66 -16.74
CA GLY A 73 4.70 6.42 -17.31
C GLY A 73 5.83 7.28 -16.74
N GLY A 74 5.49 8.36 -15.99
CA GLY A 74 6.46 9.22 -15.32
C GLY A 74 6.65 8.93 -13.83
N LEU A 75 5.93 7.96 -13.27
CA LEU A 75 5.89 7.74 -11.81
C LEU A 75 7.09 6.95 -11.29
N ASN A 76 7.69 6.04 -12.08
CA ASN A 76 8.79 5.17 -11.61
C ASN A 76 9.91 5.90 -10.83
N PRO A 77 10.44 7.06 -11.27
CA PRO A 77 11.44 7.80 -10.49
C PRO A 77 10.92 8.35 -9.15
N VAL A 78 9.62 8.63 -9.06
CA VAL A 78 8.97 9.21 -7.87
C VAL A 78 8.63 8.12 -6.85
N LEU A 79 8.36 6.88 -7.28
CA LEU A 79 8.01 5.77 -6.37
C LEU A 79 9.11 5.48 -5.33
N ALA A 80 10.38 5.72 -5.67
CA ALA A 80 11.50 5.62 -4.74
C ALA A 80 11.44 6.65 -3.59
N MET A 81 10.74 7.78 -3.79
CA MET A 81 10.55 8.84 -2.80
C MET A 81 9.20 8.71 -2.10
N ASN A 82 8.14 8.42 -2.86
CA ASN A 82 6.78 8.26 -2.38
C ASN A 82 6.07 7.18 -3.20
N LYS A 83 6.09 5.95 -2.69
CA LYS A 83 5.41 4.81 -3.33
C LYS A 83 3.90 5.01 -3.46
N GLU A 84 3.30 5.82 -2.59
CA GLU A 84 1.84 6.02 -2.53
C GLU A 84 1.29 6.65 -3.83
N GLU A 85 2.13 7.36 -4.61
CA GLU A 85 1.74 7.92 -5.91
C GLU A 85 1.39 6.84 -6.95
N GLY A 86 2.01 5.66 -6.85
CA GLY A 86 1.78 4.55 -7.78
C GLY A 86 0.83 3.49 -7.25
N GLU A 87 0.47 3.54 -5.96
CA GLU A 87 -0.20 2.45 -5.27
C GLU A 87 -1.53 2.06 -5.93
N GLN A 88 -2.34 3.06 -6.32
CA GLN A 88 -3.67 2.83 -6.91
C GLN A 88 -3.67 2.63 -8.43
N VAL A 89 -2.52 2.82 -9.08
CA VAL A 89 -2.42 2.69 -10.53
C VAL A 89 -2.48 1.19 -10.89
N GLY A 90 -3.40 0.82 -11.78
CA GLY A 90 -3.60 -0.58 -12.18
C GLY A 90 -4.60 -1.35 -11.31
N TRP A 91 -5.21 -0.74 -10.30
CA TRP A 91 -6.20 -1.43 -9.44
C TRP A 91 -7.39 -2.04 -10.19
N PRO A 92 -7.98 -1.40 -11.22
CA PRO A 92 -9.01 -2.02 -12.04
C PRO A 92 -8.53 -3.30 -12.73
N GLU A 93 -7.36 -3.26 -13.35
CA GLU A 93 -6.72 -4.38 -14.06
C GLU A 93 -6.33 -5.51 -13.10
N PHE A 94 -5.81 -5.15 -11.93
CA PHE A 94 -5.53 -6.06 -10.82
C PHE A 94 -6.79 -6.79 -10.36
N THR A 95 -7.86 -6.04 -10.10
CA THR A 95 -9.12 -6.63 -9.66
C THR A 95 -9.76 -7.50 -10.75
N ALA A 96 -9.61 -7.11 -12.03
CA ALA A 96 -10.02 -7.94 -13.16
C ALA A 96 -9.24 -9.25 -13.25
N THR A 97 -7.94 -9.25 -12.93
CA THR A 97 -7.13 -10.47 -12.85
C THR A 97 -7.65 -11.40 -11.75
N VAL A 98 -7.93 -10.85 -10.56
CA VAL A 98 -8.51 -11.61 -9.45
C VAL A 98 -9.90 -12.15 -9.83
N ALA A 99 -10.75 -11.36 -10.48
CA ALA A 99 -12.06 -11.79 -10.98
C ALA A 99 -11.96 -12.93 -12.00
N GLY A 100 -11.00 -12.85 -12.92
CA GLY A 100 -10.74 -13.92 -13.88
C GLY A 100 -10.35 -15.24 -13.19
N VAL A 101 -9.56 -15.19 -12.13
CA VAL A 101 -9.23 -16.38 -11.33
C VAL A 101 -10.42 -16.86 -10.50
N TRP A 102 -11.16 -15.96 -9.86
CA TRP A 102 -12.37 -16.29 -9.10
C TRP A 102 -13.39 -17.06 -9.96
N GLN A 103 -13.58 -16.63 -11.20
CA GLN A 103 -14.49 -17.26 -12.16
C GLN A 103 -14.04 -18.67 -12.59
N GLN A 104 -12.77 -19.06 -12.39
CA GLN A 104 -12.33 -20.44 -12.61
C GLN A 104 -12.80 -21.40 -11.52
N THR A 105 -13.15 -20.88 -10.33
CA THR A 105 -13.73 -21.70 -9.25
C THR A 105 -15.12 -22.17 -9.68
N PRO A 106 -15.45 -23.48 -9.60
CA PRO A 106 -16.78 -23.98 -9.96
C PRO A 106 -17.87 -23.29 -9.14
N GLU A 107 -18.98 -22.93 -9.80
CA GLU A 107 -20.10 -22.22 -9.17
C GLU A 107 -20.60 -22.86 -7.85
N PRO A 108 -20.74 -24.20 -7.74
CA PRO A 108 -21.16 -24.83 -6.48
C PRO A 108 -20.19 -24.62 -5.31
N GLN A 109 -18.90 -24.36 -5.59
CA GLN A 109 -17.87 -24.15 -4.58
C GLN A 109 -17.73 -22.68 -4.18
N ARG A 110 -18.13 -21.73 -5.06
CA ARG A 110 -17.99 -20.28 -4.82
C ARG A 110 -18.75 -19.80 -3.59
N ALA A 111 -19.88 -20.43 -3.26
CA ALA A 111 -20.70 -20.07 -2.11
C ALA A 111 -19.98 -20.21 -0.75
N THR A 112 -18.93 -21.02 -0.70
CA THR A 112 -18.10 -21.26 0.50
C THR A 112 -16.64 -20.90 0.29
N ALA A 113 -16.29 -20.36 -0.87
CA ALA A 113 -14.91 -19.98 -1.20
C ALA A 113 -14.57 -18.60 -0.62
N VAL A 114 -13.28 -18.33 -0.44
CA VAL A 114 -12.78 -17.10 0.19
C VAL A 114 -11.70 -16.45 -0.68
N ILE A 115 -11.73 -15.13 -0.77
CA ILE A 115 -10.60 -14.33 -1.28
C ILE A 115 -9.83 -13.80 -0.08
N LEU A 116 -8.58 -14.21 0.07
CA LEU A 116 -7.68 -13.75 1.13
C LEU A 116 -6.49 -13.03 0.50
N THR A 117 -6.33 -11.75 0.82
CA THR A 117 -5.25 -10.92 0.29
C THR A 117 -4.07 -10.85 1.25
N ARG A 118 -2.87 -10.72 0.69
CA ARG A 118 -1.64 -10.52 1.45
C ARG A 118 -1.65 -9.15 2.11
N ASN A 119 -2.10 -8.09 1.42
CA ASN A 119 -2.08 -6.74 1.96
C ASN A 119 -3.48 -6.06 1.93
N TYR A 120 -3.65 -4.97 2.68
CA TYR A 120 -4.90 -4.21 2.76
C TYR A 120 -5.17 -3.36 1.51
N GLY A 121 -4.15 -3.00 0.72
CA GLY A 121 -4.29 -2.30 -0.55
C GLY A 121 -4.98 -3.18 -1.59
N GLN A 122 -4.56 -4.44 -1.71
CA GLN A 122 -5.20 -5.49 -2.49
C GLN A 122 -6.65 -5.70 -2.08
N ALA A 123 -6.91 -5.79 -0.77
CA ALA A 123 -8.27 -5.92 -0.26
C ALA A 123 -9.10 -4.68 -0.63
N GLY A 124 -8.54 -3.48 -0.47
CA GLY A 124 -9.20 -2.23 -0.84
C GLY A 124 -9.49 -2.12 -2.33
N ALA A 125 -8.59 -2.57 -3.21
CA ALA A 125 -8.82 -2.63 -4.65
C ALA A 125 -10.00 -3.55 -4.99
N ILE A 126 -10.01 -4.76 -4.41
CA ILE A 126 -11.09 -5.74 -4.63
C ILE A 126 -12.41 -5.25 -4.02
N GLU A 127 -12.39 -4.62 -2.85
CA GLU A 127 -13.60 -4.04 -2.25
C GLU A 127 -14.15 -2.89 -3.10
N ARG A 128 -13.28 -2.09 -3.71
CA ARG A 128 -13.66 -0.93 -4.53
C ARG A 128 -14.18 -1.31 -5.92
N TYR A 129 -13.54 -2.26 -6.60
CA TYR A 129 -13.81 -2.60 -8.01
C TYR A 129 -14.41 -4.00 -8.21
N GLY A 130 -14.31 -4.87 -7.21
CA GLY A 130 -14.78 -6.26 -7.27
C GLY A 130 -16.30 -6.43 -7.36
N PRO A 131 -17.14 -5.58 -6.73
CA PRO A 131 -18.60 -5.72 -6.85
C PRO A 131 -19.10 -5.69 -8.30
N ASP A 132 -18.54 -4.80 -9.14
CA ASP A 132 -18.89 -4.69 -10.56
C ASP A 132 -18.45 -5.91 -11.38
N LEU A 133 -17.54 -6.72 -10.82
CA LEU A 133 -17.00 -7.95 -11.42
C LEU A 133 -17.57 -9.23 -10.78
N GLY A 134 -18.52 -9.09 -9.84
CA GLY A 134 -19.14 -10.21 -9.14
C GLY A 134 -18.24 -10.92 -8.12
N LEU A 135 -17.23 -10.21 -7.61
CA LEU A 135 -16.39 -10.72 -6.52
C LEU A 135 -17.10 -10.59 -5.17
N PRO A 136 -16.93 -11.56 -4.25
CA PRO A 136 -17.35 -11.41 -2.87
C PRO A 136 -16.43 -10.43 -2.13
N GLN A 137 -16.82 -10.08 -0.90
CA GLN A 137 -15.96 -9.31 0.00
C GLN A 137 -14.60 -10.03 0.23
N PRO A 138 -13.47 -9.32 0.08
CA PRO A 138 -12.15 -9.86 0.38
C PRO A 138 -11.85 -9.82 1.88
N TYR A 139 -10.91 -10.64 2.32
CA TYR A 139 -10.39 -10.65 3.69
C TYR A 139 -8.88 -10.40 3.66
N SER A 140 -8.35 -9.77 4.71
CA SER A 140 -6.91 -9.57 4.86
C SER A 140 -6.49 -9.62 6.33
N GLY A 141 -5.40 -10.33 6.60
CA GLY A 141 -4.73 -10.30 7.91
C GLY A 141 -3.79 -9.10 8.08
N HIS A 142 -3.69 -8.20 7.10
CA HIS A 142 -2.70 -7.12 7.13
C HIS A 142 -3.18 -5.92 7.99
N MET A 143 -2.33 -5.48 8.91
CA MET A 143 -2.54 -4.29 9.74
C MET A 143 -3.88 -4.31 10.50
N SER A 144 -4.62 -3.20 10.49
CA SER A 144 -5.95 -3.09 11.09
C SER A 144 -7.06 -3.66 10.20
N PHE A 145 -6.77 -4.10 8.97
CA PHE A 145 -7.78 -4.80 8.18
C PHE A 145 -8.19 -6.11 8.88
N ALA A 146 -7.25 -6.74 9.61
CA ALA A 146 -7.52 -7.92 10.43
C ALA A 146 -8.63 -7.71 11.49
N ASP A 147 -8.86 -6.46 11.91
CA ASP A 147 -9.85 -6.12 12.94
C ASP A 147 -11.30 -6.20 12.41
N TRP A 148 -11.51 -6.26 11.09
CA TRP A 148 -12.82 -6.55 10.48
C TRP A 148 -13.29 -8.00 10.70
N GLY A 149 -12.38 -8.88 11.11
CA GLY A 149 -12.67 -10.27 11.46
C GLY A 149 -12.50 -11.28 10.33
N PRO A 150 -12.57 -12.58 10.67
CA PRO A 150 -12.36 -13.66 9.73
C PRO A 150 -13.55 -13.88 8.79
N PRO A 151 -13.35 -14.66 7.71
CA PRO A 151 -14.46 -15.30 7.02
C PRO A 151 -15.25 -16.21 7.99
N PRO A 152 -16.54 -16.45 7.77
CA PRO A 152 -17.31 -17.38 8.61
C PRO A 152 -16.77 -18.80 8.52
N ASP A 153 -16.80 -19.56 9.62
CA ASP A 153 -16.34 -20.96 9.65
C ASP A 153 -17.11 -21.90 8.70
N SER A 154 -18.29 -21.48 8.24
CA SER A 154 -19.04 -22.18 7.19
C SER A 154 -18.40 -22.08 5.80
N HIS A 155 -17.43 -21.19 5.58
CA HIS A 155 -16.71 -21.01 4.32
C HIS A 155 -15.55 -22.00 4.24
N THR A 156 -15.88 -23.26 4.01
CA THR A 156 -14.93 -24.39 3.94
C THR A 156 -14.43 -24.69 2.53
N GLY A 157 -14.77 -23.85 1.56
CA GLY A 157 -14.45 -24.06 0.15
C GLY A 157 -13.00 -23.73 -0.21
N PRO A 158 -12.70 -23.67 -1.51
CA PRO A 158 -11.41 -23.21 -2.03
C PRO A 158 -11.04 -21.81 -1.56
N VAL A 159 -9.74 -21.54 -1.46
CA VAL A 159 -9.22 -20.22 -1.11
C VAL A 159 -8.45 -19.63 -2.28
N VAL A 160 -8.84 -18.43 -2.70
CA VAL A 160 -8.09 -17.60 -3.64
C VAL A 160 -7.17 -16.70 -2.84
N LEU A 161 -5.87 -17.02 -2.85
CA LEU A 161 -4.83 -16.22 -2.24
C LEU A 161 -4.34 -15.16 -3.23
N VAL A 162 -4.30 -13.91 -2.79
CA VAL A 162 -3.79 -12.79 -3.59
C VAL A 162 -2.48 -12.31 -2.96
N GLY A 163 -1.37 -12.38 -3.69
CA GLY A 163 -0.04 -12.04 -3.18
C GLY A 163 0.62 -13.11 -2.33
N ALA A 164 0.10 -14.34 -2.31
CA ALA A 164 0.71 -15.47 -1.64
C ALA A 164 0.56 -16.76 -2.46
N THR A 165 1.50 -17.69 -2.30
CA THR A 165 1.50 -19.00 -2.99
C THR A 165 0.97 -20.13 -2.11
N THR A 166 0.89 -19.93 -0.81
CA THR A 166 0.34 -20.89 0.16
C THR A 166 0.06 -20.20 1.50
N MET A 167 -0.68 -20.86 2.38
CA MET A 167 -0.87 -20.46 3.78
C MET A 167 -1.05 -21.70 4.67
N ALA A 168 -0.96 -21.52 5.99
CA ALA A 168 -1.29 -22.59 6.92
C ALA A 168 -2.77 -22.98 6.78
N GLY A 169 -3.03 -24.29 6.68
CA GLY A 169 -4.40 -24.82 6.66
C GLY A 169 -5.02 -25.02 5.27
N VAL A 170 -4.30 -24.71 4.19
CA VAL A 170 -4.71 -25.04 2.81
C VAL A 170 -3.71 -25.97 2.14
N HIS A 171 -4.17 -26.72 1.14
CA HIS A 171 -3.36 -27.63 0.33
C HIS A 171 -3.67 -27.45 -1.17
N ASP A 172 -2.95 -28.16 -2.03
CA ASP A 172 -3.19 -28.20 -3.48
C ASP A 172 -3.21 -26.81 -4.15
N CYS A 173 -2.30 -25.94 -3.70
CA CYS A 173 -2.17 -24.59 -4.22
C CYS A 173 -1.51 -24.58 -5.61
N ARG A 174 -2.15 -23.88 -6.55
CA ARG A 174 -1.60 -23.61 -7.88
C ARG A 174 -1.65 -22.11 -8.16
N VAL A 175 -0.56 -21.55 -8.70
CA VAL A 175 -0.59 -20.19 -9.24
C VAL A 175 -1.47 -20.20 -10.50
N ALA A 176 -2.50 -19.36 -10.51
CA ALA A 176 -3.49 -19.27 -11.58
C ALA A 176 -3.29 -18.05 -12.48
N ALA A 177 -2.70 -16.99 -11.94
CA ALA A 177 -2.34 -15.78 -12.68
C ALA A 177 -1.20 -15.03 -11.99
N GLU A 178 -0.56 -14.14 -12.74
CA GLU A 178 0.34 -13.11 -12.25
C GLU A 178 -0.16 -11.78 -12.79
N HIS A 179 -0.31 -10.78 -11.92
CA HIS A 179 -0.82 -9.48 -12.32
C HIS A 179 0.25 -8.70 -13.07
N ASP A 180 -0.14 -8.15 -14.22
CA ASP A 180 0.61 -7.16 -14.96
C ASP A 180 -0.29 -5.93 -15.16
N ASN A 181 0.17 -4.76 -14.71
CA ASN A 181 -0.54 -3.50 -14.91
C ASN A 181 -0.46 -3.01 -16.36
N GLY A 182 0.43 -3.58 -17.19
CA GLY A 182 0.57 -3.24 -18.61
C GLY A 182 1.17 -1.85 -18.88
N LEU A 183 1.62 -1.15 -17.84
CA LEU A 183 2.16 0.21 -17.89
C LEU A 183 3.67 0.27 -17.69
N GLY A 184 4.30 -0.86 -17.34
CA GLY A 184 5.72 -0.90 -16.96
C GLY A 184 6.00 -0.11 -15.67
N LEU A 185 4.96 0.08 -14.85
CA LEU A 185 5.05 0.73 -13.56
C LEU A 185 5.44 -0.31 -12.50
N ASP A 186 6.51 -0.04 -11.76
CA ASP A 186 7.01 -0.94 -10.72
C ASP A 186 6.42 -0.55 -9.36
N ASN A 187 5.11 -0.78 -9.18
CA ASN A 187 4.39 -0.52 -7.94
C ASN A 187 4.20 -1.82 -7.12
N ASP A 188 3.66 -1.68 -5.91
CA ASP A 188 3.52 -2.80 -4.96
C ASP A 188 2.65 -3.96 -5.48
N GLU A 189 1.78 -3.72 -6.47
CA GLU A 189 0.88 -4.74 -7.02
C GLU A 189 1.41 -5.43 -8.28
N GLN A 190 2.37 -4.83 -8.99
CA GLN A 190 2.98 -5.42 -10.19
C GLN A 190 3.62 -6.78 -9.85
N GLY A 191 3.36 -7.79 -10.68
CA GLY A 191 3.87 -9.15 -10.46
C GLY A 191 3.16 -9.90 -9.33
N THR A 192 2.07 -9.37 -8.78
CA THR A 192 1.31 -10.06 -7.74
C THR A 192 0.71 -11.36 -8.28
N VAL A 193 1.10 -12.48 -7.70
CA VAL A 193 0.52 -13.79 -8.03
C VAL A 193 -0.85 -13.97 -7.40
N VAL A 194 -1.77 -14.58 -8.15
CA VAL A 194 -3.07 -15.03 -7.66
C VAL A 194 -3.08 -16.56 -7.69
N THR A 195 -3.24 -17.17 -6.52
CA THR A 195 -3.13 -18.61 -6.30
C THR A 195 -4.48 -19.17 -5.89
N VAL A 196 -4.86 -20.32 -6.45
CA VAL A 196 -6.04 -21.07 -6.02
C VAL A 196 -5.57 -22.28 -5.23
N CYS A 197 -6.03 -22.39 -3.99
CA CYS A 197 -5.80 -23.54 -3.12
C CYS A 197 -7.11 -24.33 -2.91
N GLY A 198 -6.96 -25.58 -2.52
CA GLY A 198 -8.07 -26.48 -2.19
C GLY A 198 -8.82 -26.06 -0.92
N VAL A 199 -9.62 -26.99 -0.41
CA VAL A 199 -10.48 -26.77 0.76
C VAL A 199 -9.68 -26.54 2.03
N LEU A 200 -10.26 -25.74 2.92
CA LEU A 200 -9.67 -25.40 4.20
C LEU A 200 -9.71 -26.61 5.16
N THR A 201 -8.59 -26.87 5.85
CA THR A 201 -8.47 -28.01 6.79
C THR A 201 -8.88 -27.68 8.22
N ARG A 202 -8.98 -26.40 8.57
CA ARG A 202 -9.32 -25.90 9.91
C ARG A 202 -10.24 -24.69 9.82
N PRO A 203 -11.14 -24.46 10.77
CA PRO A 203 -12.03 -23.29 10.75
C PRO A 203 -11.26 -21.97 10.69
N TRP A 204 -11.85 -20.95 10.07
CA TRP A 204 -11.24 -19.62 9.97
C TRP A 204 -11.00 -19.00 11.34
N SER A 205 -11.88 -19.25 12.31
CA SER A 205 -11.72 -18.78 13.70
C SER A 205 -10.41 -19.26 14.35
N GLU A 206 -9.90 -20.43 13.96
CA GLU A 206 -8.64 -20.99 14.47
C GLU A 206 -7.42 -20.43 13.72
N LEU A 207 -7.56 -20.25 12.41
CA LEU A 207 -6.47 -19.76 11.56
C LEU A 207 -6.24 -18.26 11.72
N TRP A 208 -7.31 -17.47 11.84
CA TRP A 208 -7.27 -16.01 11.78
C TRP A 208 -6.27 -15.32 12.71
N PRO A 209 -6.13 -15.71 14.01
CA PRO A 209 -5.15 -15.11 14.90
C PRO A 209 -3.70 -15.24 14.39
N GLN A 210 -3.42 -16.25 13.57
CA GLN A 210 -2.09 -16.54 13.00
C GLN A 210 -1.85 -15.76 11.70
N LEU A 211 -2.89 -15.20 11.09
CA LEU A 211 -2.81 -14.48 9.82
C LEU A 211 -2.53 -12.98 10.01
N ARG A 212 -2.67 -12.47 11.25
CA ARG A 212 -2.38 -11.06 11.53
C ARG A 212 -0.89 -10.77 11.34
N HIS A 213 -0.58 -9.81 10.48
CA HIS A 213 0.79 -9.36 10.24
C HIS A 213 0.80 -7.85 9.93
N PHE A 214 1.98 -7.24 10.06
CA PHE A 214 2.15 -5.78 9.93
C PHE A 214 3.16 -5.39 8.82
N TYR A 215 3.82 -6.35 8.17
CA TYR A 215 4.82 -6.13 7.14
C TYR A 215 4.84 -7.32 6.16
#